data_AF-A0A5P9HTK0-F1
#
_entry.id   AF-A0A5P9HTK0-F1
#
_cell.length_a   1.000
_cell.length_b   1.000
_cell.length_c   1.000
_cell.angle_alpha   90.00
_cell.angle_beta   90.00
_cell.angle_gamma   90.00
#
_symmetry.space_group_name_H-M   'P 1'
#
loop_
_entity.id
_entity.type
_entity.pdbx_description
1 polymer ?
#
loop_
_entity_poly.entity_id
_entity_poly.type
_entity_poly.pdbx_seq_one_letter_code
_entity_poly.pdbx_strand_id
1 'polypeptide(L)' 'MSGKTLTLIVILAFVIFVVGTFVWFIGNWNTSGDAAVSSAVPAKIEERQA' A
#
# COMPACT_ATOMS: atom_id res chain seq x y z
N MET A 1 3.71 -9.78 35.01
CA MET A 1 4.47 -8.69 34.33
C MET A 1 4.18 -7.39 35.05
N SER A 2 5.17 -6.50 35.20
CA SER A 2 4.92 -5.16 35.73
C SER A 2 3.92 -4.43 34.82
N GLY A 3 2.92 -3.73 35.38
CA GLY A 3 1.94 -2.98 34.59
C GLY A 3 2.58 -1.98 33.63
N LYS A 4 3.78 -1.49 33.97
CA LYS A 4 4.58 -0.60 33.12
C LYS A 4 5.02 -1.27 31.81
N THR A 5 5.36 -2.55 31.86
CA THR A 5 5.76 -3.32 30.67
C THR A 5 4.59 -3.45 29.70
N LEU A 6 3.38 -3.69 30.21
CA LEU A 6 2.18 -3.81 29.38
C LEU A 6 1.83 -2.50 28.68
N THR A 7 1.93 -1.37 29.39
CA THR A 7 1.75 -0.04 28.80
C THR A 7 2.75 0.23 27.66
N LEU A 8 4.03 -0.10 27.86
CA LEU A 8 5.05 0.09 26.83
C LEU A 8 4.78 -0.75 25.58
N ILE A 9 4.33 -2.00 25.75
CA ILE A 9 3.96 -2.88 24.63
C ILE A 9 2.77 -2.29 23.85
N VAL A 10 1.76 -1.78 24.54
CA VAL A 10 0.59 -1.17 23.89
C VAL A 10 0.99 0.06 23.08
N ILE A 11 1.83 0.94 23.65
CA ILE A 11 2.32 2.13 22.94
C ILE A 11 3.14 1.72 21.73
N LEU A 12 4.03 0.73 21.88
CA LEU A 12 4.86 0.23 20.77
C LEU A 12 3.99 -0.35 19.64
N ALA A 13 3.00 -1.17 19.98
CA ALA A 13 2.06 -1.73 19.01
C ALA A 13 1.27 -0.62 18.30
N PHE A 14 0.83 0.41 19.03
CA PHE A 14 0.15 1.56 18.46
C PHE A 14 1.04 2.32 17.47
N VAL A 15 2.31 2.57 17.83
CA VAL A 15 3.26 3.25 16.94
C VAL A 15 3.50 2.45 15.66
N ILE A 16 3.73 1.14 15.77
CA ILE A 16 3.93 0.27 14.59
C ILE A 16 2.68 0.26 13.71
N PHE A 17 1.49 0.20 14.32
CA PHE A 17 0.22 0.24 13.58
C PHE A 17 0.05 1.56 12.82
N VAL A 18 0.29 2.70 13.47
CA VAL A 18 0.17 4.03 12.83
C VAL A 18 1.19 4.19 11.71
N VAL A 19 2.46 3.82 11.93
CA VAL A 19 3.50 3.93 10.89
C VAL A 19 3.22 2.97 9.72
N GLY A 20 2.83 1.73 10.00
CA GLY A 20 2.50 0.74 8.98
C GLY A 20 1.30 1.16 8.13
N THR A 21 0.22 1.63 8.75
CA THR A 21 -0.96 2.14 8.04
C THR A 21 -0.65 3.39 7.23
N PHE A 22 0.20 4.29 7.74
CA PHE A 22 0.65 5.48 7.01
C PHE A 22 1.47 5.12 5.77
N VAL A 23 2.46 4.23 5.90
CA VAL A 23 3.28 3.78 4.75
C VAL A 23 2.42 3.05 3.71
N TRP A 24 1.51 2.19 4.17
CA TRP A 24 0.55 1.51 3.29
C TRP A 24 -0.35 2.50 2.54
N PHE A 25 -0.85 3.53 3.24
CA PHE A 25 -1.67 4.58 2.66
C PHE A 25 -0.92 5.34 1.56
N ILE A 26 0.33 5.75 1.80
CA ILE A 26 1.15 6.45 0.79
C ILE A 26 1.44 5.55 -0.42
N GLY A 27 1.78 4.28 -0.21
CA GLY A 27 1.99 3.33 -1.30
C GLY A 27 0.72 3.13 -2.15
N ASN A 28 -0.44 3.01 -1.50
CA ASN A 28 -1.71 2.84 -2.20
C ASN A 28 -2.28 4.14 -2.81
N TRP A 29 -1.86 5.30 -2.30
CA TRP A 29 -2.25 6.61 -2.82
C TRP A 29 -1.82 6.79 -4.27
N ASN A 30 -0.58 6.40 -4.62
CA ASN A 30 -0.11 6.48 -6.00
C ASN A 30 -0.73 5.41 -6.93
N THR A 31 -1.00 4.21 -6.40
CA THR A 31 -1.70 3.16 -7.15
C THR A 31 -3.09 3.59 -7.62
N SER A 32 -3.77 4.43 -6.84
CA SER A 32 -5.10 4.95 -7.21
C SER A 32 -5.04 5.94 -8.39
N GLY A 33 -3.89 6.55 -8.66
CA GLY A 33 -3.68 7.46 -9.81
C GLY A 33 -3.30 6.74 -11.10
N ASP A 34 -2.42 5.73 -11.02
CA ASP A 34 -1.83 5.11 -12.22
C ASP A 34 -2.58 3.85 -12.71
N ALA A 35 -3.33 3.16 -11.85
CA ALA A 35 -4.09 1.96 -12.24
C ALA A 35 -5.32 2.28 -13.13
N ALA A 36 -5.83 3.52 -13.07
CA ALA A 36 -6.96 3.96 -13.89
C ALA A 36 -6.58 4.28 -15.34
N VAL A 37 -5.30 4.55 -15.64
CA VAL A 37 -4.85 4.96 -16.98
C VAL A 37 -4.00 3.89 -17.68
N SER A 38 -3.32 3.00 -16.94
CA SER A 38 -2.42 2.00 -17.54
C SER A 38 -3.07 0.66 -17.92
N SER A 39 -4.38 0.48 -17.72
CA SER A 39 -5.09 -0.75 -18.09
C SER A 39 -5.78 -0.69 -19.46
N ALA A 40 -5.69 0.43 -20.17
CA ALA A 40 -6.32 0.65 -21.47
C ALA A 40 -5.40 0.43 -22.69
N VAL A 41 -4.35 -0.39 -22.57
CA VAL A 41 -3.62 -0.87 -23.76
C VAL A 41 -3.33 -2.37 -23.61
N PRO A 42 -4.26 -3.26 -24.01
CA PRO A 42 -3.80 -4.51 -24.58
C PRO A 42 -3.12 -4.12 -25.89
N ALA A 43 -1.78 -4.14 -25.92
CA ALA A 43 -1.04 -4.20 -27.17
C ALA A 43 -1.37 -5.56 -27.82
N LYS A 44 -2.59 -5.67 -28.36
CA LYS A 44 -2.99 -6.74 -29.25
C LYS A 44 -2.25 -6.42 -30.55
N ILE A 45 -1.05 -7.01 -30.65
CA ILE A 45 -0.35 -7.16 -31.91
C ILE A 45 -1.22 -8.09 -32.75
N GLU A 46 -2.27 -7.54 -33.35
CA GLU A 46 -3.16 -8.20 -34.30
C GLU A 46 -2.91 -7.54 -35.66
N GLU A 47 -2.30 -8.33 -36.54
CA GLU A 47 -2.47 -8.30 -37.99
C GLU A 47 -2.33 -6.95 -38.71
N ARG A 48 -1.13 -6.74 -39.27
CA ARG A 48 -1.04 -6.50 -40.71
C ARG A 48 0.00 -7.43 -41.32
N GLN A 49 -0.47 -8.58 -41.79
CA GLN A 49 0.11 -9.17 -43.00
C GLN A 49 0.03 -8.10 -44.10
N ALA A 50 1.17 -7.76 -44.68
CA ALA A 50 1.31 -7.08 -45.96
C ALA A 50 2.50 -7.69 -46.69
#